data_AF-A0A542EK99-F1
#
_entry.id   AF-A0A542EK99-F1
#
_cell.length_a   1.000
_cell.length_b   1.000
_cell.length_c   1.000
_cell.angle_alpha   90.00
_cell.angle_beta   90.00
_cell.angle_gamma   90.00
#
_symmetry.space_group_name_H-M   'P 1'
#
loop_
_entity.id
_entity.type
_entity.pdbx_description
1 polymer ?
#
loop_
_entity_poly.entity_id
_entity_poly.type
_entity_poly.pdbx_seq_one_letter_code
_entity_poly.pdbx_strand_id
1 'polypeptide(L)'
;MAWAAPVVALASAAPPAAASLRIDPGINGWVLNSSRSLGSCKYTLEVNSTLNGNGPDGAPYGLYLYDVQSTAVISNAVLTYWIIGNQTATWATNIGHSSTCWSGPVRGTPTIKADGFVYTPYVFTYTCSIDPASVSADGRLRLGGFHVTATFTQPSDRCNNVTYWTQRSITIDQDGVGSQPAVDLTFERRNGTLGPYTGNRAPQARSASGSDGVSTADTAVSVAAS
;
A
#
# COMPACT_ATOMS: atom_id res chain seq x y z
N MET A 1 -25.42 -59.79 3.19
CA MET A 1 -25.68 -58.34 3.29
C MET A 1 -24.40 -57.60 2.94
N ALA A 2 -24.43 -56.78 1.88
CA ALA A 2 -23.55 -55.62 1.66
C ALA A 2 -23.85 -55.11 0.23
N TRP A 3 -24.76 -54.14 0.10
CA TRP A 3 -24.90 -53.35 -1.11
C TRP A 3 -24.12 -52.05 -0.90
N ALA A 4 -23.16 -51.76 -1.77
CA ALA A 4 -22.41 -50.52 -1.76
C ALA A 4 -23.28 -49.41 -2.36
N ALA A 5 -23.63 -48.39 -1.57
CA ALA A 5 -24.25 -47.18 -2.10
C ALA A 5 -23.15 -46.31 -2.75
N PRO A 6 -23.38 -45.71 -3.93
CA PRO A 6 -22.46 -44.74 -4.49
C PRO A 6 -22.51 -43.46 -3.65
N VAL A 7 -21.37 -43.07 -3.07
CA VAL A 7 -21.19 -41.76 -2.46
C VAL A 7 -20.92 -40.77 -3.60
N VAL A 8 -21.92 -39.96 -3.95
CA VAL A 8 -21.70 -38.79 -4.81
C VAL A 8 -21.05 -37.72 -3.94
N ALA A 9 -19.73 -37.56 -4.05
CA ALA A 9 -19.04 -36.41 -3.50
C ALA A 9 -19.41 -35.19 -4.36
N LEU A 10 -20.41 -34.43 -3.91
CA LEU A 10 -20.65 -33.08 -4.41
C LEU A 10 -19.45 -32.22 -3.99
N ALA A 11 -18.47 -32.10 -4.87
CA ALA A 11 -17.49 -31.03 -4.77
C ALA A 11 -18.24 -29.72 -4.98
N SER A 12 -18.62 -29.06 -3.89
CA SER A 12 -18.99 -27.65 -3.97
C SER A 12 -17.72 -26.91 -4.37
N ALA A 13 -17.60 -26.57 -5.66
CA ALA A 13 -16.73 -25.48 -6.05
C ALA A 13 -17.24 -24.28 -5.25
N ALA A 14 -16.49 -23.90 -4.21
CA ALA A 14 -16.73 -22.63 -3.55
C ALA A 14 -16.79 -21.60 -4.67
N PRO A 15 -17.83 -20.73 -4.73
CA PRO A 15 -17.82 -19.63 -5.67
C PRO A 15 -16.46 -18.97 -5.54
N PRO A 16 -15.77 -18.61 -6.65
CA PRO A 16 -14.69 -17.66 -6.53
C PRO A 16 -15.31 -16.48 -5.83
N ALA A 17 -15.00 -16.29 -4.55
CA ALA A 17 -15.14 -15.00 -3.93
C ALA A 17 -14.22 -14.15 -4.80
N ALA A 18 -14.81 -13.50 -5.80
CA ALA A 18 -14.29 -12.29 -6.33
C ALA A 18 -14.03 -11.46 -5.08
N ALA A 19 -12.77 -11.44 -4.64
CA ALA A 19 -12.31 -10.44 -3.70
C ALA A 19 -12.68 -9.16 -4.41
N SER A 20 -13.82 -8.58 -4.03
CA SER A 20 -14.25 -7.28 -4.51
C SER A 20 -13.04 -6.41 -4.26
N LEU A 21 -12.38 -6.03 -5.36
CA LEU A 21 -11.17 -5.24 -5.32
C LEU A 21 -11.63 -3.99 -4.59
N ARG A 22 -11.16 -3.79 -3.36
CA ARG A 22 -11.46 -2.57 -2.63
C ARG A 22 -10.65 -1.49 -3.32
N ILE A 23 -11.21 -0.99 -4.42
CA ILE A 23 -10.74 0.10 -5.27
C ILE A 23 -11.01 1.36 -4.47
N ASP A 24 -10.23 1.57 -3.40
CA ASP A 24 -10.23 2.85 -2.71
C ASP A 24 -9.39 3.82 -3.57
N PRO A 25 -9.83 5.07 -3.76
CA PRO A 25 -8.99 6.10 -4.33
C PRO A 25 -7.64 6.16 -3.60
N GLY A 26 -6.54 6.30 -4.35
CA GLY A 26 -5.20 6.38 -3.81
C GLY A 26 -4.17 5.48 -4.51
N ILE A 27 -2.94 5.45 -3.97
CA ILE A 27 -1.86 4.61 -4.51
C ILE A 27 -2.03 3.15 -4.07
N ASN A 28 -2.49 2.33 -4.99
CA ASN A 28 -2.65 0.88 -4.82
C ASN A 28 -1.68 0.10 -5.72
N GLY A 29 -1.80 -1.22 -5.70
CA GLY A 29 -1.06 -2.13 -6.58
C GLY A 29 -0.03 -2.99 -5.87
N TRP A 30 0.54 -3.90 -6.66
CA TRP A 30 1.37 -5.00 -6.21
C TRP A 30 2.85 -4.70 -6.38
N VAL A 31 3.56 -4.80 -5.26
CA VAL A 31 5.02 -4.67 -5.19
C VAL A 31 5.55 -5.88 -4.44
N LEU A 32 6.57 -6.54 -5.01
CA LEU A 32 7.29 -7.58 -4.30
C LEU A 32 8.33 -6.92 -3.40
N ASN A 33 8.36 -7.33 -2.13
CA ASN A 33 9.39 -6.93 -1.20
C ASN A 33 10.19 -8.16 -0.81
N SER A 34 11.51 -8.12 -1.03
CA SER A 34 12.41 -9.24 -0.79
C SER A 34 13.56 -8.80 0.11
N SER A 35 13.66 -9.39 1.30
CA SER A 35 14.78 -9.14 2.21
C SER A 35 15.80 -10.27 2.17
N ARG A 36 17.09 -9.94 2.21
CA ARG A 36 18.19 -10.91 2.27
C ARG A 36 19.21 -10.52 3.33
N SER A 37 19.68 -11.49 4.12
CA SER A 37 20.82 -11.28 5.02
C SER A 37 22.14 -11.27 4.26
N LEU A 38 23.01 -10.33 4.62
CA LEU A 38 24.39 -10.22 4.17
C LEU A 38 25.39 -10.63 5.27
N GLY A 39 24.91 -11.18 6.39
CA GLY A 39 25.71 -11.46 7.59
C GLY A 39 25.92 -10.22 8.47
N SER A 40 26.38 -10.44 9.71
CA SER A 40 26.75 -9.36 10.64
C SER A 40 25.70 -8.25 10.80
N CYS A 41 24.43 -8.63 10.99
CA CYS A 41 23.28 -7.73 11.10
C CYS A 41 23.00 -6.86 9.86
N LYS A 42 23.67 -7.11 8.73
CA LYS A 42 23.51 -6.37 7.48
C LYS A 42 22.48 -7.05 6.59
N TYR A 43 21.62 -6.26 5.94
CA TYR A 43 20.53 -6.73 5.11
C TYR A 43 20.39 -5.92 3.84
N THR A 44 19.76 -6.54 2.84
CA THR A 44 19.11 -5.82 1.75
C THR A 44 17.60 -5.93 1.87
N LEU A 45 16.90 -4.90 1.39
CA LEU A 45 15.46 -4.91 1.12
C LEU A 45 15.25 -4.41 -0.31
N GLU A 46 14.90 -5.33 -1.21
CA GLU A 46 14.52 -5.01 -2.59
C GLU A 46 13.01 -4.78 -2.65
N VAL A 47 12.61 -3.74 -3.37
CA VAL A 47 11.22 -3.40 -3.67
C VAL A 47 11.08 -3.41 -5.20
N ASN A 48 10.21 -4.26 -5.73
CA ASN A 48 10.08 -4.44 -7.17
C ASN A 48 8.60 -4.46 -7.60
N SER A 49 8.22 -3.45 -8.38
CA SER A 49 6.88 -3.31 -8.98
C SER A 49 6.88 -3.57 -10.50
N THR A 50 8.02 -3.99 -11.07
CA THR A 50 8.20 -4.16 -12.52
C THR A 50 8.28 -5.62 -12.92
N LEU A 51 7.75 -6.51 -12.08
CA LEU A 51 7.74 -7.94 -12.34
C LEU A 51 6.68 -8.28 -13.39
N ASN A 52 6.93 -9.38 -14.11
CA ASN A 52 5.91 -10.00 -14.94
C ASN A 52 4.96 -10.82 -14.06
N GLY A 53 3.71 -10.93 -14.50
CA GLY A 53 2.67 -11.70 -13.80
C GLY A 53 1.75 -10.81 -12.95
N ASN A 54 0.93 -11.47 -12.14
CA ASN A 54 -0.21 -10.87 -11.47
C ASN A 54 -0.12 -11.12 -9.96
N GLY A 55 -0.56 -10.14 -9.18
CA GLY A 55 -0.76 -10.27 -7.75
C GLY A 55 -1.96 -11.16 -7.41
N PRO A 56 -2.19 -11.43 -6.11
CA PRO A 56 -3.25 -12.29 -5.61
C PRO A 56 -4.68 -11.96 -6.06
N ASP A 57 -4.96 -10.71 -6.44
CA ASP A 57 -6.27 -10.27 -6.95
C ASP A 57 -6.38 -10.34 -8.48
N GLY A 58 -5.34 -10.84 -9.17
CA GLY A 58 -5.27 -10.89 -10.62
C GLY A 58 -4.82 -9.58 -11.29
N ALA A 59 -4.49 -8.51 -10.55
CA ALA A 59 -3.90 -7.31 -11.13
C ALA A 59 -2.39 -7.48 -11.38
N PRO A 60 -1.83 -6.96 -12.49
CA PRO A 60 -0.38 -7.02 -12.72
C PRO A 60 0.43 -6.32 -11.63
N TYR A 61 1.71 -6.65 -11.54
CA TYR A 61 2.65 -5.90 -10.69
C TYR A 61 2.79 -4.45 -11.18
N GLY A 62 2.75 -3.52 -10.23
CA GLY A 62 2.81 -2.11 -10.49
C GLY A 62 2.24 -1.27 -9.36
N LEU A 63 2.46 0.04 -9.45
CA LEU A 63 1.81 1.04 -8.62
C LEU A 63 0.80 1.78 -9.48
N TYR A 64 -0.44 1.84 -9.00
CA TYR A 64 -1.56 2.38 -9.76
C TYR A 64 -2.41 3.28 -8.89
N LEU A 65 -3.00 4.29 -9.51
CA LEU A 65 -4.19 4.95 -9.00
C LEU A 65 -5.42 4.24 -9.55
N TYR A 66 -6.44 4.14 -8.70
CA TYR A 66 -7.74 3.56 -8.99
C TYR A 66 -8.82 4.59 -8.67
N ASP A 67 -9.98 4.45 -9.32
CA ASP A 67 -11.17 5.29 -9.09
C ASP A 67 -10.88 6.80 -9.09
N VAL A 68 -10.30 7.25 -10.20
CA VAL A 68 -9.92 8.63 -10.43
C VAL A 68 -10.81 9.20 -11.53
N GLN A 69 -11.50 10.30 -11.25
CA GLN A 69 -12.26 11.02 -12.26
C GLN A 69 -11.32 11.70 -13.26
N SER A 70 -11.69 11.77 -14.54
CA SER A 70 -10.86 12.40 -15.59
C SER A 70 -10.62 13.90 -15.37
N THR A 71 -11.39 14.54 -14.49
CA THR A 71 -11.25 15.95 -14.11
C THR A 71 -10.47 16.15 -12.81
N ALA A 72 -10.04 15.08 -12.15
CA ALA A 72 -9.41 15.14 -10.85
C ALA A 72 -8.06 15.90 -10.90
N VAL A 73 -7.72 16.58 -9.82
CA VAL A 73 -6.37 17.12 -9.62
C VAL A 73 -5.65 16.25 -8.60
N ILE A 74 -4.55 15.64 -9.03
CA ILE A 74 -3.81 14.66 -8.22
C ILE A 74 -2.40 15.16 -7.97
N SER A 75 -1.97 15.13 -6.72
CA SER A 75 -0.66 15.63 -6.31
C SER A 75 -0.12 14.89 -5.08
N ASN A 76 1.12 15.22 -4.67
CA ASN A 76 1.75 14.74 -3.45
C ASN A 76 1.80 13.22 -3.30
N ALA A 77 1.99 12.51 -4.43
CA ALA A 77 2.17 11.07 -4.41
C ALA A 77 3.52 10.70 -3.79
N VAL A 78 3.47 9.99 -2.66
CA VAL A 78 4.61 9.66 -1.80
C VAL A 78 4.57 8.18 -1.41
N LEU A 79 5.74 7.54 -1.43
CA LEU A 79 5.98 6.23 -0.83
C LEU A 79 7.00 6.38 0.30
N THR A 80 6.67 5.89 1.48
CA THR A 80 7.60 5.88 2.61
C THR A 80 7.85 4.46 3.06
N TYR A 81 9.13 4.08 3.10
CA TYR A 81 9.58 2.85 3.76
C TYR A 81 10.11 3.18 5.14
N TRP A 82 9.40 2.72 6.16
CA TRP A 82 9.79 2.83 7.56
C TRP A 82 10.52 1.56 7.95
N ILE A 83 11.85 1.59 8.10
CA ILE A 83 12.62 0.39 8.48
C ILE A 83 12.86 0.42 9.99
N ILE A 84 12.59 -0.70 10.68
CA ILE A 84 12.71 -0.78 12.14
C ILE A 84 14.13 -0.44 12.59
N GLY A 85 14.26 0.37 13.64
CA GLY A 85 15.52 0.87 14.17
C GLY A 85 15.85 2.32 13.77
N ASN A 86 17.00 2.78 14.27
CA ASN A 86 17.62 4.05 13.90
C ASN A 86 18.93 3.80 13.15
N GLN A 87 18.81 3.46 11.88
CA GLN A 87 19.90 3.17 10.98
C GLN A 87 19.90 4.12 9.78
N THR A 88 20.98 4.06 9.01
CA THR A 88 21.06 4.64 7.67
C THR A 88 21.06 3.51 6.65
N ALA A 89 20.21 3.63 5.64
CA ALA A 89 20.17 2.75 4.49
C ALA A 89 20.72 3.46 3.26
N THR A 90 21.57 2.78 2.51
CA THR A 90 21.98 3.18 1.18
C THR A 90 21.01 2.58 0.18
N TRP A 91 20.50 3.40 -0.75
CA TRP A 91 19.52 2.96 -1.74
C TRP A 91 20.12 3.02 -3.14
N ALA A 92 19.88 1.97 -3.91
CA ALA A 92 20.21 1.90 -5.33
C ALA A 92 18.93 1.71 -6.15
N THR A 93 18.90 2.33 -7.33
CA THR A 93 17.86 2.10 -8.33
C THR A 93 18.26 0.89 -9.18
N ASN A 94 17.27 0.08 -9.56
CA ASN A 94 17.46 -1.07 -10.42
C ASN A 94 16.82 -0.84 -11.79
N ILE A 95 17.09 -1.73 -12.75
CA ILE A 95 16.49 -1.70 -14.09
C ILE A 95 14.96 -1.70 -13.99
N GLY A 96 14.31 -0.82 -14.74
CA GLY A 96 12.86 -0.66 -14.75
C GLY A 96 12.36 0.42 -13.78
N HIS A 97 13.21 0.97 -12.91
CA HIS A 97 12.83 2.12 -12.10
C HIS A 97 12.69 3.39 -12.95
N SER A 98 11.56 4.08 -12.80
CA SER A 98 11.28 5.38 -13.42
C SER A 98 11.98 6.51 -12.65
N SER A 99 13.31 6.59 -12.76
CA SER A 99 14.15 7.60 -12.08
C SER A 99 13.85 9.05 -12.48
N THR A 100 13.16 9.28 -13.59
CA THR A 100 12.68 10.61 -14.01
C THR A 100 11.43 11.05 -13.25
N CYS A 101 10.69 10.10 -12.67
CA CYS A 101 9.42 10.38 -11.99
C CYS A 101 9.46 10.10 -10.49
N TRP A 102 10.18 9.07 -10.04
CA TRP A 102 10.39 8.82 -8.63
C TRP A 102 11.73 9.40 -8.20
N SER A 103 11.71 10.21 -7.13
CA SER A 103 12.92 10.74 -6.52
C SER A 103 13.79 9.63 -5.91
N GLY A 104 15.04 9.95 -5.61
CA GLY A 104 15.79 9.21 -4.60
C GLY A 104 15.15 9.35 -3.20
N PRO A 105 15.41 8.43 -2.27
CA PRO A 105 14.83 8.49 -0.94
C PRO A 105 15.45 9.59 -0.09
N VAL A 106 14.60 10.34 0.61
CA VAL A 106 15.01 11.24 1.68
C VAL A 106 14.83 10.54 3.02
N ARG A 107 15.91 10.39 3.78
CA ARG A 107 15.86 9.87 5.14
C ARG A 107 15.25 10.92 6.07
N GLY A 108 14.18 10.56 6.78
CA GLY A 108 13.58 11.44 7.79
C GLY A 108 14.03 11.11 9.22
N THR A 109 13.39 11.77 10.19
CA THR A 109 13.62 11.56 11.62
C THR A 109 12.96 10.24 12.07
N PRO A 110 13.66 9.38 12.82
CA PRO A 110 13.06 8.17 13.37
C PRO A 110 11.88 8.47 14.30
N THR A 111 10.81 7.67 14.23
CA THR A 111 9.61 7.83 15.05
C THR A 111 9.10 6.50 15.60
N ILE A 112 8.34 6.55 16.70
CA ILE A 112 7.66 5.37 17.25
C ILE A 112 6.38 5.13 16.45
N LYS A 113 6.23 3.92 15.90
CA LYS A 113 5.04 3.49 15.15
C LYS A 113 4.01 2.82 16.07
N ALA A 114 2.85 2.46 15.51
CA ALA A 114 1.69 1.94 16.24
C ALA A 114 1.96 0.62 17.01
N ASP A 115 3.01 -0.12 16.66
CA ASP A 115 3.44 -1.33 17.36
C ASP A 115 4.46 -1.06 18.48
N GLY A 116 4.75 0.21 18.79
CA GLY A 116 5.60 0.62 19.90
C GLY A 116 7.10 0.61 19.60
N PHE A 117 7.53 0.28 18.37
CA PHE A 117 8.95 0.31 18.00
C PHE A 117 9.33 1.58 17.25
N VAL A 118 10.61 1.94 17.32
CA VAL A 118 11.21 3.03 16.54
C VAL A 118 11.46 2.57 15.10
N TYR A 119 11.13 3.40 14.13
CA TYR A 119 11.40 3.19 12.71
C TYR A 119 11.99 4.43 12.06
N THR A 120 12.95 4.25 11.17
CA THR A 120 13.50 5.31 10.31
C THR A 120 12.74 5.37 8.99
N PRO A 121 12.15 6.53 8.61
CA PRO A 121 11.50 6.70 7.31
C PRO A 121 12.50 7.00 6.19
N TYR A 122 12.23 6.44 5.01
CA TYR A 122 12.84 6.76 3.72
C TYR A 122 11.74 7.12 2.73
N VAL A 123 11.68 8.39 2.33
CA VAL A 123 10.57 8.99 1.59
C VAL A 123 10.94 9.16 0.12
N PHE A 124 10.15 8.58 -0.77
CA PHE A 124 10.23 8.72 -2.21
C PHE A 124 9.05 9.56 -2.69
N THR A 125 9.32 10.60 -3.47
CA THR A 125 8.28 11.48 -4.02
C THR A 125 8.14 11.26 -5.51
N TYR A 126 6.90 11.20 -5.99
CA TYR A 126 6.60 11.21 -7.42
C TYR A 126 6.52 12.65 -7.93
N THR A 127 7.30 12.99 -8.95
CA THR A 127 7.47 14.36 -9.45
C THR A 127 6.96 14.55 -10.88
N CYS A 128 6.64 13.48 -11.60
CA CYS A 128 6.01 13.60 -12.91
C CYS A 128 4.55 14.03 -12.76
N SER A 129 4.02 14.69 -13.80
CA SER A 129 2.58 14.99 -13.88
C SER A 129 1.76 13.70 -13.83
N ILE A 130 0.66 13.75 -13.08
CA ILE A 130 -0.33 12.67 -13.00
C ILE A 130 -1.54 13.15 -13.78
N ASP A 131 -1.74 12.61 -14.99
CA ASP A 131 -2.87 12.96 -15.85
C ASP A 131 -3.98 11.91 -15.71
N PRO A 132 -5.11 12.24 -15.07
CA PRO A 132 -6.24 11.31 -14.94
C PRO A 132 -6.95 11.01 -16.27
N ALA A 133 -6.75 11.81 -17.33
CA ALA A 133 -7.28 11.47 -18.65
C ALA A 133 -6.54 10.29 -19.29
N SER A 134 -5.37 9.92 -18.76
CA SER A 134 -4.54 8.81 -19.23
C SER A 134 -4.84 7.46 -18.53
N VAL A 135 -5.98 7.36 -17.82
CA VAL A 135 -6.44 6.09 -17.22
C VAL A 135 -6.62 5.03 -18.31
N SER A 136 -6.03 3.84 -18.12
CA SER A 136 -6.18 2.74 -19.07
C SER A 136 -7.60 2.17 -19.04
N ALA A 137 -7.97 1.45 -20.11
CA ALA A 137 -9.31 0.86 -20.26
C ALA A 137 -9.74 -0.09 -19.14
N ASP A 138 -8.79 -0.56 -18.33
CA ASP A 138 -9.01 -1.38 -17.14
C ASP A 138 -9.23 -0.56 -15.84
N GLY A 139 -9.35 0.77 -15.95
CA GLY A 139 -9.66 1.67 -14.85
C GLY A 139 -8.46 2.06 -13.98
N ARG A 140 -7.23 1.89 -14.47
CA ARG A 140 -6.00 2.13 -13.70
C ARG A 140 -5.13 3.22 -14.31
N LEU A 141 -4.49 4.03 -13.47
CA LEU A 141 -3.43 4.95 -13.92
C LEU A 141 -2.09 4.54 -13.33
N ARG A 142 -1.11 4.19 -14.15
CA ARG A 142 0.18 3.66 -13.71
C ARG A 142 1.17 4.77 -13.33
N LEU A 143 1.77 4.69 -12.14
CA LEU A 143 2.77 5.65 -11.63
C LEU A 143 4.21 5.28 -12.00
N GLY A 144 4.43 4.75 -13.21
CA GLY A 144 5.73 4.25 -13.64
C GLY A 144 6.24 3.02 -12.87
N GLY A 145 7.50 2.67 -13.11
CA GLY A 145 8.17 1.56 -12.44
C GLY A 145 8.87 1.99 -11.14
N PHE A 146 8.63 1.26 -10.07
CA PHE A 146 9.33 1.41 -8.79
C PHE A 146 10.16 0.15 -8.52
N HIS A 147 11.49 0.28 -8.65
CA HIS A 147 12.41 -0.84 -8.48
C HIS A 147 13.72 -0.38 -7.82
N VAL A 148 13.85 -0.63 -6.52
CA VAL A 148 14.96 -0.12 -5.71
C VAL A 148 15.43 -1.17 -4.70
N THR A 149 16.69 -1.07 -4.27
CA THR A 149 17.27 -1.91 -3.22
C THR A 149 17.88 -1.05 -2.14
N ALA A 150 17.40 -1.21 -0.90
CA ALA A 150 18.06 -0.69 0.29
C ALA A 150 19.14 -1.66 0.76
N THR A 151 20.26 -1.14 1.26
CA THR A 151 21.25 -1.88 2.04
C THR A 151 21.47 -1.16 3.37
N PHE A 152 21.36 -1.87 4.49
CA PHE A 152 21.48 -1.28 5.83
C PHE A 152 21.99 -2.29 6.85
N THR A 153 22.48 -1.79 7.97
CA THR A 153 22.88 -2.59 9.13
C THR A 153 21.88 -2.35 10.25
N GLN A 154 21.31 -3.43 10.80
CA GLN A 154 20.45 -3.34 11.97
C GLN A 154 21.26 -3.10 13.25
N PRO A 155 20.69 -2.40 14.25
CA PRO A 155 21.31 -2.29 15.55
C PRO A 155 21.39 -3.68 16.21
N SER A 156 22.35 -3.85 17.12
CA SER A 156 22.70 -5.16 17.70
C SER A 156 21.52 -5.85 18.40
N ASP A 157 20.66 -5.08 19.08
CA ASP A 157 19.44 -5.55 19.74
C ASP A 157 18.35 -6.03 18.74
N ARG A 158 18.51 -5.73 17.45
CA ARG A 158 17.57 -6.06 16.37
C ARG A 158 18.25 -6.72 15.18
N CYS A 159 19.40 -7.35 15.42
CA CYS A 159 20.25 -7.92 14.38
C CYS A 159 19.51 -8.85 13.41
N ASN A 160 18.47 -9.56 13.87
CA ASN A 160 17.69 -10.51 13.06
C ASN A 160 16.26 -10.05 12.76
N ASN A 161 15.96 -8.77 12.98
CA ASN A 161 14.63 -8.21 12.79
C ASN A 161 14.62 -7.25 11.60
N VAL A 162 14.13 -7.71 10.46
CA VAL A 162 13.90 -6.91 9.25
C VAL A 162 12.41 -6.63 9.13
N THR A 163 11.88 -5.86 10.07
CA THR A 163 10.50 -5.37 10.01
C THR A 163 10.48 -3.98 9.39
N TYR A 164 9.47 -3.72 8.58
CA TYR A 164 9.27 -2.42 7.97
C TYR A 164 7.79 -2.12 7.77
N TRP A 165 7.45 -0.84 7.70
CA TRP A 165 6.15 -0.38 7.21
C TRP A 165 6.30 0.24 5.83
N THR A 166 5.35 -0.05 4.96
CA THR A 166 5.19 0.66 3.70
C THR A 166 3.99 1.57 3.85
N GLN A 167 4.22 2.87 3.76
CA GLN A 167 3.18 3.90 3.73
C GLN A 167 3.10 4.47 2.31
N ARG A 168 1.88 4.70 1.85
CA ARG A 168 1.58 5.35 0.59
C ARG A 168 0.64 6.52 0.86
N SER A 169 0.98 7.70 0.37
CA SER A 169 0.20 8.92 0.58
C SER A 169 0.00 9.64 -0.74
N ILE A 170 -1.17 10.25 -0.94
CA ILE A 170 -1.48 11.05 -2.12
C ILE A 170 -2.63 12.02 -1.81
N THR A 171 -2.62 13.18 -2.45
CA THR A 171 -3.72 14.14 -2.39
C THR A 171 -4.54 14.01 -3.67
N ILE A 172 -5.85 13.79 -3.54
CA ILE A 172 -6.78 13.73 -4.67
C ILE A 172 -7.91 14.72 -4.45
N ASP A 173 -8.04 15.65 -5.39
CA ASP A 173 -9.22 16.48 -5.58
C ASP A 173 -10.06 15.85 -6.70
N GLN A 174 -11.20 15.25 -6.37
CA GLN A 174 -11.96 14.45 -7.32
C GLN A 174 -12.74 15.30 -8.33
N ASP A 175 -13.25 16.48 -7.94
CA ASP A 175 -14.00 17.39 -8.84
C ASP A 175 -13.17 18.58 -9.33
N GLY A 176 -11.92 18.71 -8.86
CA GLY A 176 -10.91 19.61 -9.41
C GLY A 176 -11.16 21.08 -9.06
N VAL A 177 -11.87 21.80 -9.93
CA VAL A 177 -12.30 23.19 -9.63
C VAL A 177 -13.71 23.23 -9.02
N GLY A 178 -14.22 22.07 -8.63
CA GLY A 178 -15.55 21.91 -8.07
C GLY A 178 -15.63 22.37 -6.61
N SER A 179 -16.61 21.82 -5.91
CA SER A 179 -16.98 22.24 -4.56
C SER A 179 -16.42 21.33 -3.46
N GLN A 180 -15.95 20.14 -3.82
CA GLN A 180 -15.41 19.19 -2.87
C GLN A 180 -13.96 19.53 -2.54
N PRO A 181 -13.54 19.47 -1.28
CA PRO A 181 -12.15 19.69 -0.93
C PRO A 181 -11.28 18.52 -1.39
N ALA A 182 -10.03 18.83 -1.72
CA ALA A 182 -8.99 17.82 -1.89
C ALA A 182 -8.83 16.96 -0.62
N VAL A 183 -8.63 15.66 -0.81
CA VAL A 183 -8.50 14.69 0.29
C VAL A 183 -7.11 14.06 0.28
N ASP A 184 -6.45 14.10 1.43
CA ASP A 184 -5.23 13.33 1.66
C ASP A 184 -5.57 11.89 2.01
N LEU A 185 -5.05 10.96 1.21
CA LEU A 185 -5.30 9.54 1.32
C LEU A 185 -4.01 8.86 1.73
N THR A 186 -4.02 8.22 2.89
CA THR A 186 -2.87 7.44 3.38
C THR A 186 -3.25 6.00 3.67
N PHE A 187 -2.44 5.09 3.14
CA PHE A 187 -2.48 3.65 3.41
C PHE A 187 -1.15 3.20 4.00
N GLU A 188 -1.17 2.34 5.00
CA GLU A 188 0.05 1.84 5.61
C GLU A 188 -0.03 0.37 6.02
N ARG A 189 1.03 -0.40 5.76
CA ARG A 189 1.10 -1.81 6.15
C ARG A 189 2.48 -2.21 6.67
N ARG A 190 2.52 -2.89 7.82
CA ARG A 190 3.73 -3.56 8.33
C ARG A 190 3.95 -4.89 7.63
N ASN A 191 5.20 -5.21 7.31
CA ASN A 191 5.64 -6.50 6.80
C ASN A 191 7.05 -6.83 7.32
N GLY A 192 7.60 -7.97 6.89
CA GLY A 192 8.93 -8.44 7.30
C GLY A 192 8.88 -9.42 8.48
N THR A 193 9.90 -9.41 9.34
CA THR A 193 10.08 -10.41 10.41
C THR A 193 8.87 -10.53 11.36
N LEU A 194 8.26 -9.41 11.74
CA LEU A 194 7.08 -9.39 12.62
C LEU A 194 5.74 -9.55 11.89
N GLY A 195 5.77 -9.74 10.57
CA GLY A 195 4.58 -9.89 9.74
C GLY A 195 3.62 -8.68 9.77
N PRO A 196 2.40 -8.86 9.21
CA PRO A 196 1.35 -7.86 9.27
C PRO A 196 1.01 -7.45 10.70
N TYR A 197 0.72 -6.16 10.91
CA TYR A 197 0.23 -5.66 12.19
C TYR A 197 -1.30 -5.75 12.24
N THR A 198 -1.86 -6.35 13.31
CA THR A 198 -3.29 -6.64 13.48
C THR A 198 -3.89 -6.01 14.75
N GLY A 199 -3.19 -5.09 15.41
CA GLY A 199 -3.70 -4.44 16.64
C GLY A 199 -4.88 -3.50 16.37
N ASN A 200 -5.52 -2.98 17.43
CA ASN A 200 -6.66 -2.05 17.33
C ASN A 200 -6.35 -0.72 16.61
N ARG A 201 -5.07 -0.44 16.36
CA ARG A 201 -4.55 0.68 15.54
C ARG A 201 -3.94 0.19 14.22
N ALA A 202 -4.28 -1.02 13.76
CA ALA A 202 -3.83 -1.52 12.47
C ALA A 202 -4.37 -0.57 11.39
N PRO A 203 -3.50 0.14 10.66
CA PRO A 203 -3.92 0.98 9.54
C PRO A 203 -4.27 0.07 8.35
N GLN A 204 -5.13 -0.93 8.53
CA GLN A 204 -5.78 -1.57 7.39
C GLN A 204 -6.85 -0.66 6.77
N ALA A 205 -7.24 0.40 7.48
CA ALA A 205 -8.24 1.37 7.05
C ALA A 205 -7.60 2.71 6.67
N ARG A 206 -8.02 3.21 5.51
CA ARG A 206 -7.83 4.57 4.99
C ARG A 206 -7.99 5.60 6.11
N SER A 207 -6.99 6.43 6.33
CA SER A 207 -7.16 7.70 7.02
C SER A 207 -7.30 8.78 5.96
N ALA A 208 -8.49 9.35 5.84
CA ALA A 208 -8.74 10.56 5.06
C ALA A 208 -8.78 11.73 6.04
N SER A 209 -7.90 12.72 5.86
CA SER A 209 -8.03 14.00 6.56
C SER A 209 -8.58 15.03 5.59
N GLY A 210 -9.89 15.24 5.65
CA GLY A 210 -10.61 16.35 5.02
C GLY A 210 -11.50 16.98 6.10
N SER A 211 -11.51 18.30 6.17
CA SER A 211 -12.31 19.04 7.15
C SER A 211 -13.79 19.06 6.74
N ASP A 212 -14.52 18.00 7.05
CA ASP A 212 -15.99 18.04 7.04
C ASP A 212 -16.51 17.78 8.44
N GLY A 213 -16.84 18.88 9.12
CA GLY A 213 -17.84 18.85 10.17
C GLY A 213 -19.20 18.61 9.52
N VAL A 214 -19.69 17.38 9.54
CA VAL A 214 -21.11 17.09 9.37
C VAL A 214 -21.52 16.13 10.48
N SER A 215 -22.34 16.66 11.38
CA SER A 215 -23.06 15.97 12.43
C SER A 215 -23.81 14.76 11.87
N THR A 216 -23.62 13.60 12.48
CA THR A 216 -24.53 12.46 12.35
C THR A 216 -25.88 12.83 12.97
N ALA A 217 -26.81 13.33 12.15
CA ALA A 217 -28.22 13.39 12.49
C ALA A 217 -28.81 11.99 12.28
N ASP A 218 -28.85 11.22 13.36
CA ASP A 218 -29.50 9.92 13.43
C ASP A 218 -31.02 10.13 13.38
N THR A 219 -31.63 9.89 12.21
CA THR A 219 -33.10 9.86 12.09
C THR A 219 -33.55 8.45 12.44
N ALA A 220 -33.90 8.24 13.70
CA ALA A 220 -34.54 7.03 14.18
C ALA A 220 -35.92 6.85 13.51
N VAL A 221 -36.06 5.87 12.63
CA VAL A 221 -37.36 5.36 12.18
C VAL A 221 -37.85 4.38 13.24
N SER A 222 -38.92 4.77 13.93
CA SER A 222 -39.65 3.91 14.85
C SER A 222 -40.47 2.88 14.07
N VAL A 223 -40.33 1.60 14.41
CA VAL A 223 -41.26 0.55 13.99
C VAL A 223 -42.07 0.15 15.22
N ALA A 224 -43.35 0.53 15.21
CA ALA A 224 -44.34 0.06 16.17
C ALA A 224 -44.66 -1.41 15.88
N ALA A 225 -44.53 -2.26 16.91
CA ALA A 225 -45.03 -3.62 16.88
C ALA A 225 -46.56 -3.61 17.00
N SER A 226 -47.21 -4.47 16.22
CA SER A 226 -48.64 -4.79 16.29
C SER A 226 -48.93 -5.78 17.40
#